data_AF-A0A536E2C8-F1
#
_entry.id   AF-A0A536E2C8-F1
#
_cell.length_a   1.000
_cell.length_b   1.000
_cell.length_c   1.000
_cell.angle_alpha   90.00
_cell.angle_beta   90.00
_cell.angle_gamma   90.00
#
_symmetry.space_group_name_H-M   'P 1'
#
loop_
_entity.id
_entity.type
_entity.pdbx_description
1 polymer ?
#
loop_
_entity_poly.entity_id
_entity_poly.type
_entity_poly.pdbx_seq_one_letter_code
_entity_poly.pdbx_strand_id
1 'polypeptide(L)'
;MNVRAHKSKQLALDRCLQLLEEAQVRGQSRVDGPLGVALRQYLERAGVIVEHRLEGRRIDRVLDDVFGMQAQLLGQEPEDSRHHNGA
;
A
#
# COMPACT_ATOMS: atom_id res chain seq x y z
N MET A 1 -21.20 -8.87 -7.49
CA MET A 1 -20.02 -8.00 -7.23
C MET A 1 -20.46 -6.57 -6.92
N ASN A 2 -20.07 -6.03 -5.76
CA ASN A 2 -20.47 -4.67 -5.36
C ASN A 2 -19.43 -3.64 -5.85
N VAL A 3 -19.57 -3.19 -7.11
CA VAL A 3 -18.65 -2.26 -7.81
C VAL A 3 -18.35 -1.00 -6.98
N ARG A 4 -19.30 -0.54 -6.18
CA ARG A 4 -19.13 0.63 -5.30
C ARG A 4 -18.14 0.37 -4.16
N ALA A 5 -18.19 -0.81 -3.56
CA ALA A 5 -17.26 -1.20 -2.50
C ALA A 5 -15.84 -1.34 -3.06
N HIS A 6 -15.70 -1.90 -4.26
CA HIS A 6 -14.43 -2.02 -4.97
C HIS A 6 -13.83 -0.64 -5.29
N LYS A 7 -14.63 0.28 -5.84
CA LYS A 7 -14.22 1.67 -6.11
C LYS A 7 -13.79 2.41 -4.84
N SER A 8 -14.49 2.22 -3.73
CA SER A 8 -14.13 2.85 -2.45
C SER A 8 -12.78 2.37 -1.92
N LYS A 9 -12.46 1.07 -2.09
CA LYS A 9 -11.17 0.50 -1.71
C LYS A 9 -10.03 1.00 -2.61
N GLN A 10 -10.25 1.04 -3.92
CA GLN A 10 -9.28 1.61 -4.87
C GLN A 10 -8.93 3.05 -4.50
N LEU A 11 -9.95 3.89 -4.31
CA LEU A 11 -9.76 5.29 -3.94
C LEU A 11 -8.95 5.45 -2.66
N ALA A 12 -9.13 4.56 -1.68
CA ALA A 12 -8.36 4.59 -0.45
C ALA A 12 -6.88 4.23 -0.69
N LEU A 13 -6.60 3.23 -1.52
CA LEU A 13 -5.24 2.86 -1.91
C LEU A 13 -4.56 3.96 -2.75
N ASP A 14 -5.29 4.61 -3.66
CA ASP A 14 -4.77 5.78 -4.41
C ASP A 14 -4.36 6.93 -3.49
N ARG A 15 -5.11 7.16 -2.40
CA ARG A 15 -4.73 8.17 -1.39
C ARG A 15 -3.46 7.77 -0.63
N CYS A 16 -3.26 6.48 -0.36
CA CYS A 16 -1.99 6.01 0.21
C CYS A 16 -0.81 6.31 -0.72
N LEU A 17 -0.96 6.01 -2.03
CA LEU A 17 0.08 6.27 -3.02
C LEU A 17 0.43 7.76 -3.07
N GLN A 18 -0.58 8.62 -3.13
CA GLN A 18 -0.37 10.07 -3.17
C GLN A 18 0.46 10.56 -1.96
N LEU A 19 0.11 10.12 -0.74
CA LEU A 19 0.85 10.51 0.46
C LEU A 19 2.31 10.03 0.46
N LEU A 20 2.57 8.82 -0.05
CA LEU A 20 3.91 8.23 -0.14
C LEU A 20 4.75 8.95 -1.21
N GLU A 21 4.15 9.29 -2.36
CA GLU A 21 4.81 10.04 -3.42
C GLU A 21 5.17 11.45 -2.96
N GLU A 22 4.23 12.17 -2.32
CA GLU A 22 4.50 13.49 -1.74
C GLU A 22 5.65 13.45 -0.72
N ALA A 23 5.72 12.39 0.09
CA ALA A 23 6.82 12.17 1.02
C ALA A 23 8.16 11.94 0.30
N GLN A 24 8.19 11.13 -0.76
CA GLN A 24 9.40 10.92 -1.57
C GLN A 24 9.87 12.21 -2.27
N VAL A 25 8.94 12.99 -2.83
CA VAL A 25 9.24 14.29 -3.45
C VAL A 25 9.85 15.25 -2.43
N ARG A 26 9.43 15.19 -1.16
CA ARG A 26 10.02 15.94 -0.04
C ARG A 26 11.37 15.37 0.43
N GLY A 27 11.88 14.31 -0.18
CA GLY A 27 13.14 13.65 0.18
C GLY A 27 13.05 12.70 1.37
N GLN A 28 11.84 12.36 1.83
CA GLN A 28 11.68 11.38 2.91
C GLN A 28 11.95 9.96 2.38
N SER A 29 12.71 9.18 3.13
CA SER A 29 13.01 7.77 2.82
C SER A 29 12.24 6.79 3.71
N ARG A 30 11.72 7.28 4.84
CA ARG A 30 11.00 6.50 5.84
C ARG A 30 9.71 7.21 6.23
N VAL A 31 8.73 6.40 6.59
CA VAL A 31 7.44 6.87 7.11
C VAL A 31 7.64 7.49 8.48
N ASP A 32 7.28 8.75 8.65
CA ASP A 32 7.24 9.41 9.95
C ASP A 32 5.91 9.15 10.67
N GLY A 33 5.77 9.65 11.90
CA GLY A 33 4.55 9.46 12.70
C GLY A 33 3.29 10.00 12.02
N PRO A 34 3.25 11.27 11.59
CA PRO A 34 2.11 11.85 10.88
C PRO A 34 1.72 11.08 9.62
N LEU A 35 2.71 10.73 8.78
CA LEU A 35 2.49 9.95 7.56
C LEU A 35 1.96 8.55 7.88
N GLY A 36 2.51 7.90 8.91
CA GLY A 36 2.08 6.58 9.35
C GLY A 36 0.63 6.56 9.84
N VAL A 37 0.20 7.60 10.57
CA VAL A 37 -1.20 7.74 11.00
C VAL A 37 -2.12 7.95 9.80
N ALA A 38 -1.76 8.82 8.86
CA ALA A 38 -2.55 9.08 7.67
C ALA A 38 -2.69 7.82 6.79
N LEU A 39 -1.59 7.11 6.54
CA LEU A 39 -1.59 5.87 5.77
C LEU A 39 -2.48 4.81 6.41
N ARG A 40 -2.40 4.64 7.73
CA ARG A 40 -3.22 3.68 8.46
C ARG A 40 -4.72 3.93 8.24
N GLN A 41 -5.17 5.18 8.31
CA GLN A 41 -6.58 5.51 8.12
C GLN A 41 -7.10 5.09 6.74
N TYR A 42 -6.30 5.32 5.69
CA TYR A 42 -6.68 4.92 4.33
C TYR A 42 -6.58 3.41 4.11
N LEU A 43 -5.58 2.73 4.69
CA LEU A 43 -5.46 1.28 4.62
C LEU A 43 -6.63 0.58 5.32
N GLU A 44 -7.04 1.03 6.51
CA GLU A 44 -8.21 0.51 7.21
C GLU A 44 -9.49 0.71 6.36
N ARG A 45 -9.62 1.84 5.66
CA ARG A 45 -10.72 2.10 4.72
C ARG A 45 -10.68 1.20 3.47
N ALA A 46 -9.51 0.76 3.05
CA ALA A 46 -9.34 -0.27 2.02
C ALA A 46 -9.71 -1.68 2.52
N GLY A 47 -9.93 -1.85 3.83
CA GLY A 47 -10.19 -3.13 4.49
C GLY A 47 -8.92 -3.88 4.88
N VAL A 48 -7.79 -3.17 4.97
CA VAL A 48 -6.49 -3.73 5.37
C VAL A 48 -6.31 -3.48 6.86
N ILE A 49 -6.14 -4.56 7.62
CA ILE A 49 -5.83 -4.47 9.05
C ILE A 49 -4.32 -4.32 9.17
N VAL A 50 -3.89 -3.15 9.64
CA VAL A 50 -2.47 -2.84 9.82
C VAL A 50 -2.07 -3.26 11.24
N GLU A 51 -1.64 -4.51 11.39
CA GLU A 51 -1.20 -5.07 12.69
C GLU A 51 0.14 -4.47 13.16
N HIS A 52 0.98 -4.05 12.22
CA HIS A 52 2.32 -3.56 12.48
C HIS A 52 2.40 -2.04 12.28
N ARG A 53 3.18 -1.36 13.12
CA ARG A 53 3.41 0.08 13.02
C ARG A 53 4.08 0.44 11.68
N LEU A 54 3.48 1.39 10.94
CA LEU A 54 4.03 1.88 9.66
C LEU A 54 5.20 2.84 9.86
N GLU A 55 5.23 3.59 10.97
CA GLU A 55 6.32 4.51 11.28
C GLU A 55 7.67 3.78 11.28
N GLY A 56 8.67 4.41 10.65
CA GLY A 56 10.01 3.88 10.49
C GLY A 56 10.18 2.95 9.29
N ARG A 57 9.10 2.46 8.66
CA ARG A 57 9.19 1.65 7.44
C ARG A 57 9.72 2.49 6.27
N ARG A 58 10.48 1.85 5.37
CA ARG A 58 10.94 2.49 4.12
C ARG A 58 9.75 2.78 3.23
N ILE A 59 9.64 4.01 2.72
CA ILE A 59 8.51 4.42 1.87
C ILE A 59 8.39 3.53 0.63
N ASP A 60 9.52 3.24 -0.03
CA ASP A 60 9.65 2.28 -1.13
C ASP A 60 8.99 0.92 -0.85
N ARG A 61 9.20 0.35 0.34
CA ARG A 61 8.58 -0.94 0.72
C ARG A 61 7.09 -0.82 0.99
N VAL A 62 6.62 0.32 1.48
CA VAL A 62 5.20 0.56 1.69
C VAL A 62 4.50 0.79 0.35
N LEU A 63 5.16 1.41 -0.63
CA LEU A 63 4.68 1.52 -2.00
C LEU A 63 4.49 0.15 -2.65
N ASP A 64 5.50 -0.73 -2.58
CA ASP A 64 5.39 -2.13 -3.04
C ASP A 64 4.18 -2.84 -2.44
N ASP A 65 3.98 -2.73 -1.11
CA ASP A 65 2.84 -3.34 -0.43
C ASP A 65 1.52 -2.79 -0.99
N VAL A 66 1.41 -1.47 -1.21
CA VAL A 66 0.20 -0.83 -1.75
C VAL A 66 -0.08 -1.26 -3.19
N PHE A 67 0.94 -1.36 -4.03
CA PHE A 67 0.79 -1.89 -5.39
C PHE A 67 0.35 -3.35 -5.38
N GLY A 68 0.93 -4.18 -4.51
CA GLY A 68 0.50 -5.56 -4.32
C GLY A 68 -0.97 -5.67 -3.87
N MET A 69 -1.44 -4.74 -3.03
CA MET A 69 -2.84 -4.66 -2.63
C MET A 69 -3.77 -4.24 -3.77
N GLN A 70 -3.36 -3.28 -4.61
CA GLN A 70 -4.12 -2.87 -5.80
C GLN A 70 -4.21 -4.00 -6.84
N ALA A 71 -3.11 -4.72 -7.07
CA ALA A 71 -3.05 -5.86 -7.99
C ALA A 71 -4.03 -6.97 -7.55
N GLN A 72 -3.95 -7.39 -6.28
CA GLN A 72 -4.88 -8.36 -5.70
C GLN A 72 -6.34 -7.91 -5.85
N LEU A 73 -6.60 -6.62 -5.63
CA LEU A 73 -7.94 -6.06 -5.77
C LEU A 73 -8.44 -6.12 -7.22
N LEU A 74 -7.55 -5.95 -8.21
CA LEU A 74 -7.86 -6.10 -9.63
C LEU A 74 -7.95 -7.56 -10.10
N GLY A 75 -7.71 -8.53 -9.21
CA GLY A 75 -7.60 -9.95 -9.58
C GLY A 75 -6.32 -10.26 -10.35
N GLN A 76 -5.34 -9.36 -10.31
CA GLN A 76 -3.99 -9.59 -10.80
C GLN A 76 -3.19 -10.12 -9.61
N GLU A 77 -3.01 -11.42 -9.50
CA GLU A 77 -2.04 -11.95 -8.54
C GLU A 77 -0.67 -11.36 -8.91
N PRO A 78 0.10 -10.79 -7.96
CA PRO A 78 1.47 -10.42 -8.24
C PRO A 78 2.17 -11.70 -8.70
N GLU A 79 2.73 -11.68 -9.92
CA GLU A 79 3.49 -12.81 -10.45
C GLU A 79 4.53 -13.21 -9.42
N ASP A 80 4.32 -14.36 -8.79
CA ASP A 80 5.20 -14.94 -7.81
C ASP A 80 6.54 -15.23 -8.52
N SER A 81 7.45 -14.27 -8.47
CA SER A 81 8.82 -14.39 -8.96
C SER A 81 9.64 -15.25 -8.01
N ARG A 82 9.14 -16.42 -7.61
CA ARG A 82 9.88 -17.44 -6.86
C ARG A 82 9.54 -18.86 -7.32
N HIS A 83 9.83 -19.14 -8.59
CA HIS A 83 10.36 -20.45 -8.94
C HIS A 83 11.78 -20.29 -9.49
N HIS A 84 12.72 -19.95 -8.61
CA HIS A 84 14.10 -20.40 -8.75
C HIS A 84 14.16 -21.81 -8.19
N ASN A 85 13.65 -22.78 -8.96
CA ASN A 85 13.90 -24.18 -8.68
C ASN A 85 15.32 -24.47 -9.19
N GLY A 86 16.28 -24.37 -8.27
CA GLY A 86 17.64 -24.86 -8.53
C GLY A 86 17.57 -26.37 -8.76
N ALA A 87 17.90 -26.77 -9.99
CA ALA A 87 18.25 -28.12 -10.36
C ALA A 87 19.73 -28.14 -10.76
#